data_AF-A0A7C9ITH8-F1
#
_entry.id   AF-A0A7C9ITH8-F1
#
_cell.length_a   1.000
_cell.length_b   1.000
_cell.length_c   1.000
_cell.angle_alpha   90.00
_cell.angle_beta   90.00
_cell.angle_gamma   90.00
#
_symmetry.space_group_name_H-M   'P 1'
#
loop_
_entity.id
_entity.type
_entity.pdbx_description
1 polymer ?
#
loop_
_entity_poly.entity_id
_entity_poly.type
_entity_poly.pdbx_seq_one_letter_code
_entity_poly.pdbx_strand_id
1 'polypeptide(L)' 'MEQEQNLAYYMELIRQAPSYQDLVFFRNRTFDAIEATLPPEEVDALKRAWTDRAKDERVPVTPPGSKSTGA' A
#
# COMPACT_ATOMS: atom_id res chain seq x y z
N MET A 1 -0.09 22.37 8.37
CA MET A 1 0.38 21.08 8.90
C MET A 1 0.91 20.31 7.72
N GLU A 2 2.17 20.52 7.37
CA GLU A 2 2.88 19.62 6.48
C GLU A 2 2.82 18.27 7.18
N GLN A 3 2.05 17.33 6.62
CA GLN A 3 2.03 15.97 7.10
C GLN A 3 3.47 15.50 6.92
N GLU A 4 4.25 15.48 8.00
CA GLU A 4 5.50 14.77 8.02
C GLU A 4 5.18 13.38 7.49
N GLN A 5 5.65 13.11 6.27
CA GLN A 5 5.47 11.85 5.56
C GLN A 5 6.37 10.82 6.25
N ASN A 6 6.04 10.54 7.50
CA ASN A 6 6.76 9.66 8.39
C ASN A 6 6.32 8.22 8.10
N LEU A 7 7.23 7.26 8.30
CA LEU A 7 7.00 5.82 8.15
C LEU A 7 5.60 5.36 8.64
N ALA A 8 5.17 5.86 9.80
CA ALA A 8 3.87 5.54 10.41
C ALA A 8 2.67 5.85 9.48
N TYR A 9 2.71 6.98 8.76
CA TYR A 9 1.66 7.36 7.81
C TYR A 9 1.54 6.35 6.66
N TYR A 10 2.68 5.93 6.10
CA TYR A 10 2.71 4.95 5.02
C TYR A 10 2.31 3.55 5.49
N MET A 11 2.67 3.16 6.71
CA MET A 11 2.21 1.91 7.32
C MET A 11 0.70 1.90 7.55
N GLU A 12 0.14 3.02 8.00
CA GLU A 12 -1.32 3.20 8.17
C GLU A 12 -2.04 3.00 6.83
N LEU A 13 -1.53 3.59 5.73
CA LEU A 13 -2.09 3.42 4.39
C LEU A 13 -2.07 1.97 3.90
N ILE A 14 -0.97 1.24 4.11
CA ILE A 14 -0.88 -0.19 3.78
C ILE A 14 -1.91 -0.99 4.58
N ARG A 15 -2.05 -0.69 5.88
CA ARG A 15 -3.00 -1.38 6.77
C ARG A 15 -4.45 -1.13 6.37
N GLN A 16 -4.77 0.10 5.99
CA GLN A 16 -6.12 0.51 5.60
C GLN A 16 -6.46 0.18 4.14
N ALA A 17 -5.50 -0.33 3.35
CA ALA A 17 -5.73 -0.70 1.96
C ALA A 17 -6.90 -1.71 1.86
N PRO A 18 -7.99 -1.33 1.17
CA PRO A 18 -9.21 -2.15 1.13
C PRO A 18 -9.08 -3.30 0.12
N SER A 19 -8.14 -3.24 -0.82
CA SER A 19 -7.92 -4.30 -1.81
C SER A 19 -6.45 -4.46 -2.19
N TYR A 20 -6.14 -5.57 -2.86
CA TYR A 20 -4.80 -5.82 -3.39
C TYR A 20 -4.44 -4.81 -4.49
N GLN A 21 -5.43 -4.31 -5.24
CA GLN A 21 -5.19 -3.28 -6.26
C GLN A 21 -4.73 -1.97 -5.63
N ASP A 22 -5.30 -1.59 -4.49
CA ASP A 22 -4.87 -0.40 -3.75
C ASP A 22 -3.44 -0.55 -3.24
N LEU A 23 -3.05 -1.76 -2.78
CA LEU A 23 -1.67 -2.07 -2.43
C LEU A 23 -0.73 -1.92 -3.63
N VAL A 24 -1.09 -2.46 -4.80
CA VAL A 24 -0.26 -2.33 -6.02
C VAL A 24 -0.15 -0.88 -6.47
N PHE A 25 -1.25 -0.13 -6.43
CA PHE A 25 -1.26 1.29 -6.75
C PHE A 25 -0.40 2.11 -5.78
N PHE A 26 -0.52 1.82 -4.48
CA PHE A 26 0.31 2.43 -3.44
C PHE A 26 1.79 2.16 -3.70
N ARG A 27 2.17 0.91 -3.98
CA ARG A 27 3.56 0.55 -4.32
C ARG A 27 4.04 1.36 -5.53
N ASN A 28 3.32 1.30 -6.65
CA ASN A 28 3.78 1.90 -7.89
C ASN A 28 3.83 3.43 -7.84
N ARG A 29 3.00 4.08 -7.02
CA ARG A 29 2.92 5.54 -6.96
C ARG A 29 3.71 6.14 -5.81
N THR A 30 3.87 5.41 -4.71
CA THR A 30 4.36 5.95 -3.44
C THR A 30 5.74 5.41 -3.09
N PHE A 31 6.11 4.19 -3.50
CA PHE A 31 7.43 3.64 -3.15
C PHE A 31 8.56 4.45 -3.75
N ASP A 32 8.44 4.94 -4.98
CA ASP A 32 9.48 5.77 -5.59
C ASP A 32 9.75 7.04 -4.77
N ALA A 33 8.69 7.66 -4.23
CA ALA A 33 8.81 8.84 -3.37
C ALA A 33 9.36 8.48 -1.98
N ILE A 34 8.95 7.34 -1.42
CA ILE A 34 9.45 6.82 -0.14
C ILE A 34 10.94 6.48 -0.23
N GLU A 35 11.39 5.84 -1.31
CA GLU A 35 12.82 5.51 -1.53
C GLU A 35 13.70 6.76 -1.67
N ALA A 36 13.13 7.88 -2.12
CA ALA A 36 13.83 9.16 -2.23
C ALA A 36 13.82 9.98 -0.94
N THR A 37 12.88 9.72 -0.01
CA THR A 37 12.66 10.56 1.18
C THR A 37 13.03 9.87 2.50
N LEU A 38 12.81 8.56 2.61
CA LEU A 38 13.04 7.79 3.83
C LEU A 38 14.38 7.05 3.78
N PRO A 39 15.01 6.81 4.94
CA PRO A 39 16.20 5.97 5.00
C PRO A 39 15.86 4.53 4.61
N PRO A 40 16.84 3.78 4.06
CA PRO A 40 16.62 2.44 3.51
C PRO A 40 16.02 1.45 4.54
N GLU A 41 16.35 1.60 5.82
CA GLU A 41 15.79 0.78 6.90
C GLU A 41 14.26 0.92 7.02
N GLU A 42 13.73 2.13 6.84
CA GLU A 42 12.30 2.41 6.88
C GLU A 42 11.60 1.98 5.59
N VAL A 43 12.27 2.14 4.44
CA VAL A 43 11.81 1.62 3.16
C VAL A 43 11.65 0.10 3.22
N ASP A 44 12.62 -0.62 3.81
CA ASP A 44 12.54 -2.07 3.96
C ASP A 44 11.43 -2.48 4.92
N ALA A 45 11.18 -1.73 6.00
CA ALA A 45 10.04 -1.94 6.86
C ALA A 45 8.70 -1.80 6.10
N LEU A 46 8.59 -0.81 5.21
CA LEU A 46 7.40 -0.61 4.36
C LEU A 46 7.23 -1.71 3.31
N LYS A 47 8.33 -2.12 2.65
CA LYS A 47 8.36 -3.27 1.73
C LYS A 47 7.83 -4.52 2.41
N ARG A 48 8.26 -4.76 3.65
CA ARG A 48 7.84 -5.93 4.42
C ARG A 48 6.38 -5.85 4.84
N ALA A 49 5.94 -4.72 5.40
CA ALA A 49 4.53 -4.51 5.76
C ALA A 49 3.59 -4.65 4.56
N TRP A 50 3.99 -4.09 3.41
CA TRP A 50 3.27 -4.23 2.15
C TRP A 50 3.20 -5.69 1.71
N THR A 51 4.32 -6.42 1.76
CA THR A 51 4.39 -7.83 1.36
C THR A 51 3.55 -8.73 2.26
N ASP A 52 3.59 -8.51 3.57
CA ASP A 52 2.78 -9.27 4.53
C ASP A 52 1.30 -9.02 4.29
N ARG A 53 0.90 -7.78 4.03
CA ARG A 53 -0.48 -7.44 3.68
C ARG A 53 -0.88 -7.98 2.30
N ALA A 54 0.01 -7.95 1.32
CA ALA A 54 -0.20 -8.48 -0.02
C ALA A 54 -0.38 -10.01 -0.03
N LYS A 55 0.23 -10.71 0.94
CA LYS A 55 0.06 -12.15 1.17
C LYS A 55 -1.14 -12.50 2.05
N ASP A 56 -1.76 -11.51 2.68
CA ASP A 56 -2.93 -11.72 3.54
C ASP A 56 -4.15 -12.09 2.66
N GLU A 57 -4.63 -13.32 2.79
CA GLU A 57 -5.79 -13.85 2.08
C GLU A 57 -7.09 -13.07 2.38
N ARG A 58 -7.09 -12.25 3.44
CA ARG A 58 -8.20 -11.35 3.78
C ARG A 58 -8.22 -10.08 2.92
N VAL A 59 -7.14 -9.81 2.19
CA VAL A 59 -7.12 -8.71 1.22
C VAL A 59 -7.85 -9.18 -0.03
N PRO A 60 -9.04 -8.62 -0.34
CA PRO A 60 -9.74 -9.01 -1.54
C PRO A 60 -8.90 -8.64 -2.77
N VAL A 61 -8.60 -9.66 -3.58
CA VAL A 61 -8.07 -9.47 -4.92
C VAL A 61 -9.25 -9.16 -5.82
N THR A 62 -9.63 -7.88 -5.90
CA THR A 62 -10.66 -7.47 -6.84
C THR A 62 -10.07 -7.53 -8.25
N PRO A 63 -10.56 -8.39 -9.15
CA PRO A 63 -10.11 -8.35 -10.53
C PRO A 63 -10.52 -7.01 -11.16
N PRO A 64 -9.64 -6.34 -11.93
CA PRO A 64 -10.00 -5.19 -12.74
C PRO A 64 -10.99 -5.65 -13.81
N GLY A 65 -12.29 -5.63 -13.51
CA GLY A 65 -13.32 -6.07 -14.47
C GLY A 65 -14.68 -6.37 -13.87
N SER A 66 -14.80 -6.63 -12.57
CA SER A 66 -16.09 -6.88 -11.94
C SER A 66 -16.80 -5.56 -11.64
N LYS A 67 -17.24 -4.85 -12.69
CA LYS A 67 -18.50 -4.12 -12.60
C LYS A 67 -19.54 -5.19 -12.23
N SER A 68 -20.00 -5.19 -10.98
CA SER A 68 -21.28 -5.80 -10.68
C SER A 68 -22.31 -5.04 -11.52
N THR A 69 -22.62 -5.57 -12.70
CA THR A 69 -23.86 -5.26 -13.39
C THR A 69 -24.94 -5.92 -12.56
N GLY A 70 -25.31 -5.27 -11.45
CA GLY A 70 -26.57 -5.53 -10.78
C GLY A 70 -27.66 -4.93 -11.65
N ALA A 71 -28.31 -5.77 -12.45
CA ALA A 71 -29.59 -5.52 -13.07
C ALA A 71 -30.39 -6.83 -13.03
#